data_AF-A0A2J4GA60-F1
#
_entry.id   AF-A0A2J4GA60-F1
#
_cell.length_a   1.000
_cell.length_b   1.000
_cell.length_c   1.000
_cell.angle_alpha   90.00
_cell.angle_beta   90.00
_cell.angle_gamma   90.00
#
_symmetry.space_group_name_H-M   'P 1'
#
loop_
_entity.id
_entity.type
_entity.pdbx_description
1 polymer ?
#
loop_
_entity_poly.entity_id
_entity_poly.type
_entity_poly.pdbx_seq_one_letter_code
_entity_poly.pdbx_strand_id
1 'polypeptide(L)'
;MQVVQIGPLTVRVWDAMGVAGAVLLALGAAIMMKMMLSRKTVAFYILGFALAAYLKLSLLAIALIAGSIIFALYLFTHREVLEGMTSTSTAPPTGKATAKDFLRWFGVSWFIQSPWNYARMMGTGFAHGMLEVEKRLRKDPEELKSWMRLHNEFYNTEPHLHNAIYGMVISLEEQGADQDTIRGIKTALMGPFAGLGDSMIWFILLPIAFLLGASLGVNGNILGPIVALLIWIPVSWAVKYYTLVYGYKYGLSLAEVLKGDVLKVFREAIMGFAMAIIGGITATYVRATTPIVLASYHGQAIKLQPVLDQLMPSLLPLLFTLFTYWLIKNKGYSYGKAVIVLFLVAFILALLGILG
;
A
#
# COMPACT_ATOMS: atom_id res chain seq x y z
N MET A 1 -41.06 -11.95 3.00
CA MET A 1 -40.17 -12.00 1.81
C MET A 1 -40.06 -13.46 1.38
N GLN A 2 -40.46 -13.79 0.16
CA GLN A 2 -40.16 -15.11 -0.41
C GLN A 2 -38.65 -15.20 -0.60
N VAL A 3 -38.01 -16.12 0.11
CA VAL A 3 -36.60 -16.45 -0.11
C VAL A 3 -36.55 -17.14 -1.48
N VAL A 4 -36.04 -16.43 -2.49
CA VAL A 4 -35.81 -17.00 -3.82
C VAL A 4 -34.80 -18.13 -3.64
N GLN A 5 -35.24 -19.39 -3.82
CA GLN A 5 -34.33 -20.52 -3.85
C GLN A 5 -33.50 -20.45 -5.13
N ILE A 6 -32.26 -20.01 -4.98
CA ILE A 6 -31.29 -19.94 -6.07
C ILE A 6 -30.84 -21.38 -6.39
N GLY A 7 -30.86 -21.77 -7.67
CA GLY A 7 -30.49 -23.12 -8.10
C GLY A 7 -29.03 -23.47 -7.76
N PRO A 8 -28.68 -24.76 -7.56
CA PRO A 8 -27.34 -25.18 -7.13
C PRO A 8 -26.21 -24.75 -8.07
N LEU A 9 -26.47 -24.72 -9.38
CA LEU A 9 -25.50 -24.25 -10.38
C LEU A 9 -25.22 -22.75 -10.22
N THR A 10 -26.27 -21.95 -10.00
CA THR A 10 -26.15 -20.50 -9.83
C THR A 10 -25.38 -20.16 -8.55
N VAL A 11 -25.60 -20.90 -7.46
CA VAL A 11 -24.81 -20.77 -6.23
C VAL A 11 -23.34 -21.10 -6.49
N ARG A 12 -23.03 -22.21 -7.17
CA ARG A 12 -21.64 -22.58 -7.51
C ARG A 12 -20.94 -21.53 -8.36
N VAL A 13 -21.63 -20.98 -9.36
CA VAL A 13 -21.06 -19.91 -10.21
C VAL A 13 -20.84 -18.64 -9.40
N TRP A 14 -21.79 -18.27 -8.54
CA TRP A 14 -21.67 -17.10 -7.66
C TRP A 14 -20.48 -17.23 -6.69
N ASP A 15 -20.34 -18.38 -6.05
CA ASP A 15 -19.22 -18.66 -5.15
C ASP A 15 -17.89 -18.61 -5.91
N ALA A 16 -17.83 -19.21 -7.10
CA ALA A 16 -16.63 -19.17 -7.96
C ALA A 16 -16.25 -17.74 -8.37
N MET A 17 -17.22 -16.86 -8.65
CA MET A 17 -16.97 -15.44 -8.90
C MET A 17 -16.43 -14.73 -7.65
N GLY A 18 -16.95 -15.05 -6.47
CA GLY A 18 -16.46 -14.52 -5.19
C GLY A 18 -15.00 -14.89 -4.94
N VAL A 19 -14.66 -16.17 -5.12
CA VAL A 19 -13.28 -16.68 -5.00
C VAL A 19 -12.36 -16.00 -6.01
N ALA A 20 -12.78 -15.92 -7.29
CA ALA A 20 -11.98 -15.27 -8.33
C ALA A 20 -11.70 -13.79 -8.01
N GLY A 21 -12.71 -13.07 -7.50
CA GLY A 21 -12.57 -11.69 -7.05
C GLY A 21 -11.56 -11.53 -5.90
N ALA A 22 -11.57 -12.46 -4.94
CA ALA A 22 -10.67 -12.42 -3.79
C ALA A 22 -9.19 -12.63 -4.17
N VAL A 23 -8.92 -13.44 -5.21
CA VAL A 23 -7.57 -13.66 -5.75
C VAL A 23 -7.04 -12.44 -6.51
N LEU A 24 -7.88 -11.54 -7.00
CA LEU A 24 -7.43 -10.36 -7.76
C LEU A 24 -6.51 -9.43 -6.96
N LEU A 25 -6.55 -9.49 -5.63
CA LEU A 25 -5.60 -8.77 -4.76
C LEU A 25 -4.13 -9.16 -5.04
N ALA A 26 -3.89 -10.36 -5.59
CA ALA A 26 -2.58 -10.81 -6.06
C ALA A 26 -2.01 -9.92 -7.17
N LEU A 27 -2.86 -9.29 -7.98
CA LEU A 27 -2.41 -8.35 -9.02
C LEU A 27 -1.80 -7.09 -8.41
N GLY A 28 -2.41 -6.55 -7.35
CA GLY A 28 -1.87 -5.38 -6.64
C GLY A 28 -0.47 -5.67 -6.12
N ALA A 29 -0.30 -6.79 -5.40
CA ALA A 29 1.01 -7.25 -4.94
C ALA A 29 2.00 -7.45 -6.09
N ALA A 30 1.59 -8.13 -7.16
CA ALA A 30 2.42 -8.39 -8.33
C ALA A 30 2.89 -7.11 -9.04
N ILE A 31 2.03 -6.11 -9.22
CA ILE A 31 2.41 -4.83 -9.86
C ILE A 31 3.50 -4.15 -9.05
N MET A 32 3.34 -4.08 -7.73
CA MET A 32 4.35 -3.48 -6.85
C MET A 32 5.65 -4.28 -6.88
N MET A 33 5.57 -5.62 -6.85
CA MET A 33 6.74 -6.48 -7.05
C MET A 33 7.40 -6.22 -8.41
N LYS A 34 6.66 -6.04 -9.51
CA LYS A 34 7.25 -5.77 -10.84
C LYS A 34 8.14 -4.53 -10.82
N MET A 35 7.70 -3.49 -10.11
CA MET A 35 8.39 -2.21 -10.02
C MET A 35 9.58 -2.23 -9.05
N MET A 36 9.53 -3.05 -7.99
CA MET A 36 10.44 -2.94 -6.84
C MET A 36 11.27 -4.20 -6.53
N LEU A 37 10.89 -5.36 -7.07
CA LEU A 37 11.59 -6.63 -6.82
C LEU A 37 12.91 -6.68 -7.58
N SER A 38 13.99 -6.79 -6.82
CA SER A 38 15.36 -6.94 -7.29
C SER A 38 16.10 -7.98 -6.45
N ARG A 39 17.33 -8.36 -6.86
CA ARG A 39 18.19 -9.25 -6.07
C ARG A 39 18.49 -8.69 -4.67
N LYS A 40 18.47 -7.37 -4.51
CA LYS A 40 18.73 -6.69 -3.23
C LYS A 40 17.50 -6.65 -2.31
N THR A 41 16.30 -6.66 -2.89
CA THR A 41 15.06 -6.40 -2.14
C THR A 41 14.20 -7.65 -1.92
N VAL A 42 14.51 -8.76 -2.59
CA VAL A 42 13.78 -10.04 -2.46
C VAL A 42 13.82 -10.61 -1.03
N ALA A 43 14.92 -10.43 -0.31
CA ALA A 43 15.04 -10.92 1.07
C ALA A 43 14.01 -10.26 1.99
N PHE A 44 13.74 -8.96 1.80
CA PHE A 44 12.74 -8.25 2.59
C PHE A 44 11.32 -8.70 2.27
N TYR A 45 11.02 -9.04 1.02
CA TYR A 45 9.73 -9.66 0.65
C TYR A 45 9.52 -10.98 1.38
N ILE A 46 10.53 -11.86 1.36
CA ILE A 46 10.49 -13.14 2.05
C ILE A 46 10.33 -12.94 3.56
N LEU A 47 11.07 -11.99 4.15
CA LEU A 47 10.94 -11.65 5.56
C LEU A 47 9.52 -11.21 5.92
N GLY A 48 8.97 -10.24 5.19
CA GLY A 48 7.61 -9.76 5.44
C GLY A 48 6.54 -10.83 5.25
N PHE A 49 6.69 -11.67 4.21
CA PHE A 49 5.83 -12.82 4.00
C PHE A 49 5.92 -13.80 5.17
N ALA A 50 7.13 -14.14 5.64
CA ALA A 50 7.33 -15.09 6.72
C ALA A 50 6.77 -14.58 8.06
N LEU A 51 6.99 -13.30 8.39
CA LEU A 51 6.44 -12.66 9.58
C LEU A 51 4.90 -12.69 9.59
N ALA A 52 4.26 -12.49 8.44
CA ALA A 52 2.81 -12.65 8.32
C ALA A 52 2.35 -14.11 8.35
N ALA A 53 2.95 -14.97 7.52
CA ALA A 53 2.47 -16.32 7.27
C ALA A 53 2.70 -17.25 8.48
N TYR A 54 3.88 -17.18 9.10
CA TYR A 54 4.29 -18.07 10.20
C TYR A 54 4.01 -17.45 11.57
N LEU A 55 4.40 -16.18 11.78
CA LEU A 55 4.22 -15.53 13.08
C LEU A 55 2.86 -14.85 13.23
N LYS A 56 2.02 -14.87 12.19
CA LYS A 56 0.67 -14.27 12.18
C LYS A 56 0.68 -12.78 12.58
N LEU A 57 1.77 -12.09 12.29
CA LEU A 57 1.91 -10.68 12.61
C LEU A 57 1.06 -9.80 11.70
N SER A 58 0.51 -8.73 12.26
CA SER A 58 -0.21 -7.71 11.49
C SER A 58 0.72 -6.93 10.57
N LEU A 59 0.17 -6.33 9.51
CA LEU A 59 0.94 -5.48 8.60
C LEU A 59 1.65 -4.32 9.33
N LEU A 60 1.02 -3.77 10.38
CA LEU A 60 1.65 -2.76 11.23
C LEU A 60 2.86 -3.31 11.98
N ALA A 61 2.76 -4.51 12.57
CA ALA A 61 3.90 -5.13 13.25
C ALA A 61 5.04 -5.45 12.28
N ILE A 62 4.72 -5.92 11.07
CA ILE A 62 5.70 -6.13 10.00
C ILE A 62 6.37 -4.81 9.60
N ALA A 63 5.61 -3.72 9.46
CA ALA A 63 6.16 -2.41 9.18
C ALA A 63 7.14 -1.95 10.24
N LEU A 64 6.80 -2.10 11.52
CA LEU A 64 7.69 -1.74 12.62
C LEU A 64 8.96 -2.60 12.62
N ILE A 65 8.84 -3.92 12.52
CA ILE A 65 9.98 -4.84 12.56
C ILE A 65 10.89 -4.64 11.33
N ALA A 66 10.33 -4.69 10.13
CA ALA A 66 11.10 -4.52 8.90
C ALA A 66 11.70 -3.11 8.82
N GLY A 67 10.93 -2.09 9.19
CA GLY A 67 11.41 -0.71 9.28
C GLY A 67 12.58 -0.57 10.24
N SER A 68 12.50 -1.13 11.45
CA SER A 68 13.59 -1.12 12.43
C SER A 68 14.82 -1.88 11.95
N ILE A 69 14.65 -3.06 11.34
CA ILE A 69 15.77 -3.84 10.79
C ILE A 69 16.45 -3.09 9.66
N ILE A 70 15.68 -2.53 8.72
CA ILE A 70 16.22 -1.78 7.59
C ILE A 70 16.92 -0.51 8.08
N PHE A 71 16.32 0.18 9.04
CA PHE A 71 16.93 1.36 9.65
C PHE A 71 18.23 1.00 10.37
N ALA A 72 18.26 -0.11 11.13
CA ALA A 72 19.49 -0.59 11.78
C ALA A 72 20.55 -0.97 10.74
N LEU A 73 20.20 -1.76 9.72
CA LEU A 73 21.11 -2.11 8.62
C LEU A 73 21.64 -0.85 7.92
N TYR A 74 20.79 0.15 7.71
CA TYR A 74 21.17 1.43 7.14
C TYR A 74 22.19 2.16 8.03
N LEU A 75 21.92 2.28 9.33
CA LEU A 75 22.84 2.89 10.30
C LEU A 75 24.19 2.16 10.37
N PHE A 76 24.19 0.83 10.38
CA PHE A 76 25.42 0.05 10.51
C PHE A 76 26.24 0.00 9.21
N THR A 77 25.58 -0.12 8.05
CA THR A 77 26.27 -0.28 6.76
C THR A 77 26.80 1.05 6.23
N HIS A 78 26.12 2.16 6.54
CA HIS A 78 26.47 3.49 6.04
C HIS A 78 26.91 4.41 7.17
N ARG A 79 27.42 3.83 8.26
CA ARG A 79 27.85 4.55 9.45
C ARG A 79 28.85 5.67 9.13
N GLU A 80 29.88 5.38 8.33
CA GLU A 80 30.90 6.36 7.95
C GLU A 80 30.35 7.49 7.07
N VAL A 81 29.40 7.16 6.20
CA VAL A 81 28.70 8.14 5.34
C VAL A 81 27.77 9.04 6.19
N LEU A 82 27.11 8.48 7.21
CA LEU A 82 26.23 9.19 8.13
C LEU A 82 27.01 10.03 9.15
N GLU A 83 28.14 9.51 9.67
CA GLU A 83 29.06 10.25 10.53
C GLU A 83 29.76 11.38 9.73
N GLY A 84 30.07 11.13 8.45
CA GLY A 84 30.49 12.14 7.48
C GLY A 84 29.46 13.25 7.30
N MET A 85 28.16 12.92 7.16
CA MET A 85 27.08 13.90 7.12
C MET A 85 27.02 14.77 8.37
N THR A 86 27.22 14.23 9.57
CA THR A 86 27.27 15.06 10.78
C THR A 86 28.46 16.02 10.83
N SER A 87 29.53 15.76 10.07
CA SER A 87 30.73 16.60 10.00
C SER A 87 30.70 17.65 8.86
N THR A 88 29.91 17.43 7.80
CA THR A 88 29.75 18.36 6.66
C THR A 88 28.34 18.92 6.47
N SER A 89 27.38 18.59 7.36
CA SER A 89 26.01 19.13 7.30
C SER A 89 26.03 20.63 7.55
N THR A 90 25.96 21.39 6.47
CA THR A 90 25.19 22.64 6.50
C THR A 90 23.78 22.27 6.91
N ALA A 91 23.22 22.96 7.91
CA ALA A 91 21.88 22.70 8.45
C ALA A 91 20.88 22.29 7.34
N PRO A 92 19.99 21.30 7.59
CA PRO A 92 19.07 20.78 6.59
C PRO A 92 18.40 21.95 5.87
N PRO A 93 18.29 21.91 4.53
CA PRO A 93 17.84 23.05 3.77
C PRO A 93 16.50 23.50 4.34
N THR A 94 16.43 24.78 4.69
CA THR A 94 15.24 25.34 5.30
C THR A 94 14.11 25.28 4.29
N GLY A 95 13.08 24.51 4.63
CA GLY A 95 11.85 24.44 3.84
C GLY A 95 11.28 25.84 3.65
N LYS A 96 10.77 26.12 2.45
CA LYS A 96 10.10 27.40 2.15
C LYS A 96 8.65 27.43 2.67
N ALA A 97 8.16 26.31 3.19
CA ALA A 97 6.80 26.13 3.65
C ALA A 97 6.49 26.94 4.92
N THR A 98 5.38 27.68 4.89
CA THR A 98 4.81 28.35 6.06
C THR A 98 3.73 27.49 6.73
N ALA A 99 3.34 27.82 7.96
CA ALA A 99 2.19 27.17 8.62
C ALA A 99 0.89 27.27 7.79
N LYS A 100 0.72 28.38 7.06
CA LYS A 100 -0.41 28.59 6.15
C LYS A 100 -0.37 27.62 4.96
N ASP A 101 0.81 27.31 4.45
CA ASP A 101 0.96 26.33 3.38
C ASP A 101 0.56 24.93 3.85
N PHE A 102 1.02 24.49 5.03
CA PHE A 102 0.61 23.19 5.59
C PHE A 102 -0.90 23.08 5.77
N LEU A 103 -1.57 24.11 6.29
CA LEU A 103 -3.02 24.10 6.46
C LEU A 103 -3.74 24.04 5.10
N ARG A 104 -3.22 24.74 4.09
CA ARG A 104 -3.76 24.73 2.73
C ARG A 104 -3.56 23.38 2.04
N TRP A 105 -2.37 22.82 2.11
CA TRP A 105 -2.05 21.49 1.57
C TRP A 105 -2.88 20.40 2.25
N PHE A 106 -3.04 20.47 3.58
CA PHE A 106 -3.94 19.61 4.33
C PHE A 106 -5.38 19.73 3.82
N GLY A 107 -5.89 20.96 3.67
CA GLY A 107 -7.23 21.23 3.14
C GLY A 107 -7.45 20.63 1.74
N VAL A 108 -6.56 20.89 0.79
CA VAL A 108 -6.67 20.38 -0.58
C VAL A 108 -6.52 18.85 -0.63
N SER A 109 -5.68 18.27 0.23
CA SER A 109 -5.45 16.81 0.29
C SER A 109 -6.69 15.98 0.66
N TRP A 110 -7.75 16.59 1.19
CA TRP A 110 -9.04 15.92 1.41
C TRP A 110 -9.74 15.53 0.11
N PHE A 111 -9.47 16.26 -0.97
CA PHE A 111 -10.09 16.06 -2.28
C PHE A 111 -9.30 15.10 -3.18
N ILE A 112 -8.32 14.37 -2.62
CA ILE A 112 -7.46 13.42 -3.34
C ILE A 112 -8.27 12.33 -4.07
N GLN A 113 -9.41 11.93 -3.51
CA GLN A 113 -10.31 10.93 -4.11
C GLN A 113 -11.45 11.52 -4.96
N SER A 114 -11.62 12.85 -5.00
CA SER A 114 -12.74 13.45 -5.75
C SER A 114 -12.72 13.12 -7.26
N PRO A 115 -11.57 13.07 -7.96
CA PRO A 115 -11.50 12.69 -9.37
C PRO A 115 -11.11 11.21 -9.59
N TRP A 116 -11.42 10.32 -8.63
CA TRP A 116 -11.01 8.92 -8.70
C TRP A 116 -11.52 8.24 -9.98
N ASN A 117 -10.64 7.55 -10.69
CA ASN A 117 -10.98 6.85 -11.93
C ASN A 117 -10.10 5.61 -12.14
N TYR A 118 -10.59 4.61 -12.86
CA TYR A 118 -9.84 3.35 -13.05
C TYR A 118 -8.50 3.50 -13.80
N ALA A 119 -8.34 4.52 -14.64
CA ALA A 119 -7.12 4.70 -15.42
C ALA A 119 -5.95 5.21 -14.57
N ARG A 120 -6.22 6.08 -13.59
CA ARG A 120 -5.19 6.80 -12.81
C ARG A 120 -5.36 6.68 -11.29
N MET A 121 -6.44 6.06 -10.83
CA MET A 121 -6.89 6.01 -9.44
C MET A 121 -6.95 7.43 -8.86
N MET A 122 -6.07 7.77 -7.93
CA MET A 122 -5.99 9.09 -7.30
C MET A 122 -5.00 10.05 -7.97
N GLY A 123 -4.36 9.67 -9.09
CA GLY A 123 -3.37 10.49 -9.79
C GLY A 123 -3.87 11.91 -10.12
N THR A 124 -5.11 12.03 -10.60
CA THR A 124 -5.71 13.35 -10.89
C THR A 124 -5.92 14.19 -9.65
N GLY A 125 -6.26 13.56 -8.51
CA GLY A 125 -6.35 14.26 -7.22
C GLY A 125 -4.98 14.70 -6.71
N PHE A 126 -3.94 13.89 -6.95
CA PHE A 126 -2.55 14.21 -6.58
C PHE A 126 -2.08 15.43 -7.36
N ALA A 127 -2.30 15.43 -8.68
CA ALA A 127 -2.04 16.55 -9.56
C ALA A 127 -2.76 17.83 -9.10
N HIS A 128 -4.05 17.72 -8.74
CA HIS A 128 -4.81 18.84 -8.20
C HIS A 128 -4.19 19.41 -6.90
N GLY A 129 -3.74 18.53 -5.99
CA GLY A 129 -3.00 18.94 -4.79
C GLY A 129 -1.73 19.71 -5.12
N MET A 130 -0.91 19.16 -6.02
CA MET A 130 0.37 19.75 -6.40
C MET A 130 0.25 21.05 -7.20
N LEU A 131 -0.90 21.33 -7.85
CA LEU A 131 -1.06 22.45 -8.80
C LEU A 131 -0.55 23.80 -8.29
N GLU A 132 -0.81 24.13 -7.02
CA GLU A 132 -0.34 25.40 -6.46
C GLU A 132 1.16 25.40 -6.21
N VAL A 133 1.71 24.31 -5.68
CA VAL A 133 3.15 24.14 -5.45
C VAL A 133 3.89 24.25 -6.78
N GLU A 134 3.40 23.54 -7.79
CA GLU A 134 3.90 23.53 -9.16
C GLU A 134 3.94 24.92 -9.80
N LYS A 135 2.84 25.69 -9.69
CA LYS A 135 2.80 27.09 -10.18
C LYS A 135 3.77 28.02 -9.45
N ARG A 136 4.11 27.73 -8.20
CA ARG A 136 5.12 28.50 -7.46
C ARG A 136 6.52 28.17 -7.94
N LEU A 137 6.81 26.87 -8.15
CA LEU A 137 8.13 26.38 -8.56
C LEU A 137 8.46 26.66 -10.03
N ARG A 138 7.48 26.53 -10.92
CA ARG A 138 7.70 26.52 -12.39
C ARG A 138 6.93 27.65 -13.04
N LYS A 139 7.66 28.51 -13.76
CA LYS A 139 7.10 29.67 -14.47
C LYS A 139 6.93 29.42 -15.96
N ASP A 140 7.72 28.50 -16.52
CA ASP A 140 7.56 28.07 -17.90
C ASP A 140 6.31 27.17 -18.06
N PRO A 141 5.38 27.49 -18.98
CA PRO A 141 4.17 26.69 -19.19
C PRO A 141 4.43 25.25 -19.65
N GLU A 142 5.46 25.00 -20.46
CA GLU A 142 5.74 23.64 -20.94
C GLU A 142 6.40 22.79 -19.85
N GLU A 143 7.29 23.37 -19.04
CA GLU A 143 7.81 22.74 -17.83
C GLU A 143 6.67 22.41 -16.85
N LEU A 144 5.80 23.37 -16.53
CA LEU A 144 4.64 23.16 -15.65
C LEU A 144 3.77 22.00 -16.15
N LYS A 145 3.46 21.98 -17.45
CA LYS A 145 2.65 20.91 -18.07
C LYS A 145 3.33 19.55 -17.99
N SER A 146 4.65 19.49 -18.15
CA SER A 146 5.43 18.26 -17.99
C SER A 146 5.29 17.70 -16.57
N TRP A 147 5.47 18.53 -15.55
CA TRP A 147 5.34 18.12 -14.15
C TRP A 147 3.91 17.77 -13.75
N MET A 148 2.92 18.52 -14.23
CA MET A 148 1.51 18.19 -14.01
C MET A 148 1.11 16.85 -14.66
N ARG A 149 1.72 16.47 -15.80
CA ARG A 149 1.54 15.14 -16.41
C ARG A 149 2.12 14.04 -15.52
N LEU A 150 3.32 14.24 -14.97
CA LEU A 150 3.92 13.31 -14.01
C LEU A 150 3.04 13.14 -12.78
N HIS A 151 2.49 14.24 -12.24
CA HIS A 151 1.64 14.14 -11.04
C HIS A 151 0.31 13.45 -11.29
N ASN A 152 -0.15 13.46 -12.53
CA ASN A 152 -1.36 12.79 -13.00
C ASN A 152 -1.11 11.34 -13.46
N GLU A 153 0.10 10.81 -13.32
CA GLU A 153 0.37 9.38 -13.52
C GLU A 153 -0.40 8.53 -12.50
N PHE A 154 -0.44 7.21 -12.73
CA PHE A 154 -1.10 6.27 -11.81
C PHE A 154 -0.56 6.43 -10.39
N TYR A 155 -1.47 6.67 -9.44
CA TYR A 155 -1.12 6.80 -8.04
C TYR A 155 -2.29 6.27 -7.20
N ASN A 156 -2.02 5.26 -6.37
CA ASN A 156 -3.03 4.66 -5.51
C ASN A 156 -2.43 4.25 -4.16
N THR A 157 -3.00 4.77 -3.08
CA THR A 157 -2.61 4.52 -1.68
C THR A 157 -3.82 4.77 -0.79
N GLU A 158 -3.65 4.64 0.52
CA GLU A 158 -4.66 5.06 1.48
C GLU A 158 -4.71 6.60 1.63
N PRO A 159 -5.89 7.24 1.60
CA PRO A 159 -6.06 8.70 1.59
C PRO A 159 -5.47 9.50 2.76
N HIS A 160 -5.40 8.94 3.98
CA HIS A 160 -4.83 9.63 5.13
C HIS A 160 -3.31 9.58 5.09
N LEU A 161 -2.73 8.39 4.85
CA LEU A 161 -1.30 8.17 4.74
C LEU A 161 -0.67 8.71 3.44
N HIS A 162 -1.48 8.98 2.41
CA HIS A 162 -1.05 9.74 1.22
C HIS A 162 -0.27 11.02 1.59
N ASN A 163 -0.67 11.69 2.67
CA ASN A 163 -0.08 12.96 3.07
C ASN A 163 1.41 12.87 3.43
N ALA A 164 1.90 11.71 3.88
CA ALA A 164 3.33 11.49 4.05
C ALA A 164 4.09 11.59 2.71
N ILE A 165 3.58 10.93 1.67
CA ILE A 165 4.16 10.96 0.33
C ILE A 165 4.02 12.36 -0.26
N TYR A 166 2.86 12.98 -0.07
CA TYR A 166 2.58 14.33 -0.57
C TYR A 166 3.55 15.36 0.02
N GLY A 167 3.71 15.40 1.35
CA GLY A 167 4.67 16.29 2.00
C GLY A 167 6.11 16.04 1.55
N MET A 168 6.51 14.78 1.44
CA MET A 168 7.84 14.41 0.96
C MET A 168 8.09 14.90 -0.46
N VAL A 169 7.16 14.65 -1.38
CA VAL A 169 7.25 15.12 -2.77
C VAL A 169 7.37 16.64 -2.84
N ILE A 170 6.54 17.39 -2.11
CA ILE A 170 6.62 18.86 -2.07
C ILE A 170 8.03 19.32 -1.66
N SER A 171 8.55 18.80 -0.53
CA SER A 171 9.87 19.22 -0.05
C SER A 171 10.99 18.85 -1.02
N LEU A 172 10.93 17.68 -1.66
CA LEU A 172 11.96 17.23 -2.60
C LEU A 172 11.99 18.07 -3.87
N GLU A 173 10.83 18.45 -4.38
CA GLU A 173 10.73 19.32 -5.53
C GLU A 173 11.19 20.76 -5.23
N GLU A 174 10.88 21.27 -4.02
CA GLU A 174 11.43 22.56 -3.56
C GLU A 174 12.96 22.58 -3.53
N GLN A 175 13.59 21.41 -3.36
CA GLN A 175 15.05 21.21 -3.37
C GLN A 175 15.59 20.81 -4.75
N GLY A 176 14.75 20.76 -5.78
CA GLY A 176 15.17 20.53 -7.16
C GLY A 176 15.37 19.06 -7.54
N ALA A 177 14.72 18.11 -6.84
CA ALA A 177 14.70 16.71 -7.26
C ALA A 177 14.11 16.57 -8.68
N ASP A 178 14.70 15.69 -9.49
CA ASP A 178 14.25 15.43 -10.85
C ASP A 178 12.99 14.53 -10.90
N GLN A 179 12.36 14.48 -12.07
CA GLN A 179 11.13 13.73 -12.29
C GLN A 179 11.25 12.22 -12.02
N ASP A 180 12.38 11.60 -12.36
CA ASP A 180 12.56 10.15 -12.15
C ASP A 180 12.71 9.83 -10.67
N THR A 181 13.39 10.70 -9.91
CA THR A 181 13.45 10.62 -8.45
C THR A 181 12.05 10.73 -7.83
N ILE A 182 11.25 11.73 -8.22
CA ILE A 182 9.88 11.91 -7.71
C ILE A 182 8.98 10.73 -8.07
N ARG A 183 9.01 10.26 -9.33
CA ARG A 183 8.26 9.07 -9.76
C ARG A 183 8.67 7.83 -8.98
N GLY A 184 9.97 7.65 -8.76
CA GLY A 184 10.52 6.54 -7.99
C GLY A 184 10.01 6.53 -6.55
N ILE A 185 9.99 7.68 -5.88
CA ILE A 185 9.50 7.80 -4.50
C ILE A 185 8.00 7.55 -4.42
N LYS A 186 7.20 8.19 -5.28
CA LYS A 186 5.74 7.96 -5.33
C LYS A 186 5.43 6.47 -5.53
N THR A 187 6.07 5.85 -6.51
CA THR A 187 5.91 4.42 -6.82
C THR A 187 6.30 3.53 -5.65
N ALA A 188 7.43 3.84 -5.01
CA ALA A 188 7.97 2.98 -3.96
C ALA A 188 7.14 3.05 -2.68
N LEU A 189 6.50 4.19 -2.42
CA LEU A 189 5.74 4.41 -1.19
C LEU A 189 4.24 4.16 -1.35
N MET A 190 3.66 4.31 -2.54
CA MET A 190 2.20 4.19 -2.73
C MET A 190 1.65 2.85 -2.23
N GLY A 191 2.35 1.76 -2.51
CA GLY A 191 1.95 0.41 -2.13
C GLY A 191 2.01 0.13 -0.63
N PRO A 192 3.17 0.33 0.01
CA PRO A 192 3.33 0.15 1.44
C PRO A 192 2.40 1.02 2.27
N PHE A 193 2.23 2.29 1.87
CA PHE A 193 1.33 3.21 2.55
C PHE A 193 -0.14 2.87 2.28
N ALA A 194 -0.47 2.25 1.13
CA ALA A 194 -1.80 1.64 0.92
C ALA A 194 -2.06 0.55 1.95
N GLY A 195 -1.21 -0.49 1.98
CA GLY A 195 -1.44 -1.63 2.87
C GLY A 195 -1.43 -1.26 4.35
N LEU A 196 -0.50 -0.39 4.76
CA LEU A 196 -0.42 0.09 6.13
C LEU A 196 -1.64 0.95 6.50
N GLY A 197 -2.01 1.88 5.64
CA GLY A 197 -3.13 2.78 5.88
C GLY A 197 -4.44 2.02 5.92
N ASP A 198 -4.68 1.11 4.96
CA ASP A 198 -5.91 0.32 4.90
C ASP A 198 -6.08 -0.52 6.17
N SER A 199 -4.99 -1.13 6.63
CA SER A 199 -4.95 -1.87 7.90
C SER A 199 -5.34 -0.99 9.09
N MET A 200 -4.68 0.15 9.24
CA MET A 200 -4.81 0.99 10.44
C MET A 200 -6.12 1.78 10.47
N ILE A 201 -6.48 2.38 9.34
CA ILE A 201 -7.55 3.35 9.24
C ILE A 201 -8.87 2.66 8.91
N TRP A 202 -8.92 1.89 7.83
CA TRP A 202 -10.17 1.30 7.35
C TRP A 202 -10.55 0.01 8.06
N PHE A 203 -9.58 -0.83 8.46
CA PHE A 203 -9.88 -2.12 9.08
C PHE A 203 -9.81 -2.12 10.61
N ILE A 204 -9.12 -1.16 11.22
CA ILE A 204 -8.99 -1.07 12.69
C ILE A 204 -9.75 0.14 13.22
N LEU A 205 -9.34 1.37 12.88
CA LEU A 205 -9.89 2.57 13.49
C LEU A 205 -11.37 2.79 13.16
N LEU A 206 -11.75 2.75 11.88
CA LEU A 206 -13.13 2.99 11.45
C LEU A 206 -14.09 1.96 12.06
N PRO A 207 -13.85 0.63 11.97
CA PRO A 207 -14.78 -0.36 12.52
C PRO A 207 -14.86 -0.27 14.04
N ILE A 208 -13.76 -0.04 14.75
CA ILE A 208 -13.80 0.15 16.22
C ILE A 208 -14.63 1.38 16.58
N ALA A 209 -14.39 2.52 15.93
CA ALA A 209 -15.13 3.76 16.20
C ALA A 209 -16.63 3.59 15.98
N PHE A 210 -17.03 2.99 14.85
CA PHE A 210 -18.44 2.80 14.51
C PHE A 210 -19.09 1.64 15.26
N LEU A 211 -18.35 0.58 15.64
CA LEU A 211 -18.85 -0.50 16.51
C LEU A 211 -19.16 0.02 17.91
N LEU A 212 -18.27 0.83 18.48
CA LEU A 212 -18.50 1.49 19.77
C LEU A 212 -19.70 2.43 19.69
N GLY A 213 -19.77 3.28 18.67
CA GLY A 213 -20.93 4.15 18.48
C GLY A 213 -22.23 3.37 18.28
N ALA A 214 -22.23 2.31 17.48
CA ALA A 214 -23.38 1.44 17.28
C ALA A 214 -23.82 0.79 18.60
N SER A 215 -22.88 0.30 19.43
CA SER A 215 -23.17 -0.32 20.72
C SER A 215 -23.91 0.60 21.69
N LEU A 216 -23.58 1.90 21.66
CA LEU A 216 -24.26 2.93 22.45
C LEU A 216 -25.61 3.31 21.82
N GLY A 217 -25.70 3.28 20.49
CA GLY A 217 -26.89 3.65 19.72
C GLY A 217 -27.99 2.59 19.65
N VAL A 218 -27.73 1.34 20.07
CA VAL A 218 -28.69 0.21 19.94
C VAL A 218 -30.09 0.54 20.49
N ASN A 219 -30.17 1.34 21.56
CA ASN A 219 -31.43 1.73 22.19
C ASN A 219 -31.93 3.13 21.76
N GLY A 220 -31.52 3.62 20.59
CA GLY A 220 -31.92 4.93 20.07
C GLY A 220 -31.17 6.13 20.67
N ASN A 221 -30.05 5.89 21.36
CA ASN A 221 -29.26 6.96 21.97
C ASN A 221 -28.42 7.71 20.92
N ILE A 222 -28.66 9.01 20.75
CA ILE A 222 -27.94 9.87 19.80
C ILE A 222 -26.44 10.02 20.12
N LEU A 223 -26.03 9.70 21.35
CA LEU A 223 -24.61 9.65 21.71
C LEU A 223 -23.84 8.60 20.89
N GLY A 224 -24.50 7.57 20.36
CA GLY A 224 -23.85 6.56 19.52
C GLY A 224 -23.13 7.14 18.30
N PRO A 225 -23.86 7.77 17.36
CA PRO A 225 -23.25 8.47 16.22
C PRO A 225 -22.23 9.55 16.62
N ILE A 226 -22.50 10.30 17.70
CA ILE A 226 -21.59 11.36 18.17
C ILE A 226 -20.25 10.77 18.62
N VAL A 227 -20.26 9.72 19.43
CA VAL A 227 -19.04 9.05 19.91
C VAL A 227 -18.26 8.44 18.75
N ALA A 228 -18.93 7.80 17.79
CA ALA A 228 -18.26 7.28 16.59
C ALA A 228 -17.50 8.38 15.84
N LEU A 229 -18.14 9.54 15.61
CA LEU A 229 -17.53 10.66 14.91
C LEU A 229 -16.43 11.35 15.73
N LEU A 230 -16.57 11.44 17.06
CA LEU A 230 -15.56 12.01 17.95
C LEU A 230 -14.30 11.15 18.04
N ILE A 231 -14.39 9.83 17.81
CA ILE A 231 -13.23 8.97 17.66
C ILE A 231 -12.67 9.09 16.24
N TRP A 232 -13.52 8.94 15.24
CA TRP A 232 -13.10 8.87 13.83
C TRP A 232 -12.46 10.17 13.33
N ILE A 233 -13.15 11.30 13.47
CA ILE A 233 -12.75 12.57 12.84
C ILE A 233 -11.41 13.08 13.40
N PRO A 234 -11.24 13.28 14.72
CA PRO A 234 -10.01 13.87 15.25
C PRO A 234 -8.78 12.99 14.99
N VAL A 235 -8.92 11.67 15.14
CA VAL A 235 -7.81 10.74 14.90
C VAL A 235 -7.44 10.73 13.42
N SER A 236 -8.42 10.66 12.52
CA SER A 236 -8.19 10.70 11.07
C SER A 236 -7.52 12.00 10.63
N TRP A 237 -7.98 13.14 11.16
CA TRP A 237 -7.41 14.46 10.88
C TRP A 237 -5.98 14.58 11.42
N ALA A 238 -5.73 14.10 12.64
CA ALA A 238 -4.41 14.08 13.24
C ALA A 238 -3.44 13.23 12.40
N VAL A 239 -3.81 11.99 12.05
CA VAL A 239 -2.98 11.12 11.21
C VAL A 239 -2.64 11.82 9.90
N LYS A 240 -3.65 12.35 9.19
CA LYS A 240 -3.46 13.00 7.90
C LYS A 240 -2.65 14.31 7.96
N TYR A 241 -2.78 15.10 9.04
CA TYR A 241 -2.01 16.33 9.21
C TYR A 241 -0.57 16.05 9.64
N TYR A 242 -0.35 15.20 10.64
CA TYR A 242 0.99 14.91 11.12
C TYR A 242 1.82 14.14 10.10
N THR A 243 1.20 13.21 9.35
CA THR A 243 1.90 12.55 8.24
C THR A 243 2.34 13.55 7.17
N LEU A 244 1.56 14.59 6.86
CA LEU A 244 1.99 15.69 5.98
C LEU A 244 3.25 16.40 6.51
N VAL A 245 3.20 16.82 7.78
CA VAL A 245 4.30 17.55 8.42
C VAL A 245 5.56 16.70 8.49
N TYR A 246 5.45 15.45 8.94
CA TYR A 246 6.58 14.54 9.02
C TYR A 246 7.09 14.17 7.63
N GLY A 247 6.21 13.91 6.66
CA GLY A 247 6.58 13.65 5.27
C GLY A 247 7.43 14.78 4.68
N TYR A 248 7.03 16.03 4.87
CA TYR A 248 7.79 17.20 4.44
C TYR A 248 9.15 17.31 5.14
N LYS A 249 9.19 17.14 6.47
CA LYS A 249 10.45 17.16 7.24
C LYS A 249 11.42 16.07 6.77
N TYR A 250 10.93 14.84 6.59
CA TYR A 250 11.73 13.72 6.10
C TYR A 250 12.21 13.94 4.67
N GLY A 251 11.40 14.55 3.80
CA GLY A 251 11.83 14.88 2.45
C GLY A 251 12.91 15.97 2.40
N LEU A 252 12.90 16.95 3.31
CA LEU A 252 14.01 17.90 3.46
C LEU A 252 15.31 17.21 3.90
N SER A 253 15.23 16.36 4.92
CA SER A 253 16.38 15.56 5.37
C SER A 253 16.90 14.66 4.25
N LEU A 254 15.99 14.11 3.45
CA LEU A 254 16.33 13.30 2.29
C LEU A 254 17.05 14.13 1.23
N ALA A 255 16.55 15.32 0.87
CA ALA A 255 17.16 16.19 -0.13
C ALA A 255 18.64 16.52 0.13
N GLU A 256 19.01 16.69 1.41
CA GLU A 256 20.40 16.91 1.83
C GLU A 256 21.31 15.74 1.44
N VAL A 257 20.78 14.52 1.53
CA VAL A 257 21.49 13.27 1.23
C VAL A 257 21.22 12.72 -0.17
N LEU A 258 20.39 13.38 -0.98
CA LEU A 258 20.09 12.95 -2.35
C LEU A 258 21.20 13.24 -3.37
N LYS A 259 22.44 13.50 -2.94
CA LYS A 259 23.60 13.66 -3.82
C LYS A 259 24.49 12.43 -3.78
N GLY A 260 24.89 11.92 -4.94
CA GLY A 260 25.86 10.82 -5.06
C GLY A 260 25.31 9.45 -4.66
N ASP A 261 26.12 8.65 -3.97
CA ASP A 261 25.80 7.24 -3.68
C ASP A 261 24.75 7.04 -2.57
N VAL A 262 24.49 8.06 -1.75
CA VAL A 262 23.53 7.95 -0.63
C VAL A 262 22.08 7.88 -1.10
N LEU A 263 21.74 8.58 -2.20
CA LEU A 263 20.44 8.44 -2.86
C LEU A 263 20.14 6.98 -3.22
N LYS A 264 21.13 6.25 -3.74
CA LYS A 264 20.95 4.83 -4.11
C LYS A 264 20.64 3.99 -2.87
N VAL A 265 21.35 4.22 -1.79
CA VAL A 265 21.19 3.50 -0.52
C VAL A 265 19.80 3.75 0.07
N PHE A 266 19.39 5.01 0.17
CA PHE A 266 18.09 5.36 0.72
C PHE A 266 16.94 4.79 -0.12
N ARG A 267 17.08 4.85 -1.45
CA ARG A 267 16.13 4.22 -2.36
C ARG A 267 16.05 2.71 -2.13
N GLU A 268 17.17 2.04 -1.91
CA GLU A 268 17.23 0.61 -1.58
C GLU A 268 16.56 0.29 -0.24
N ALA A 269 16.75 1.12 0.79
CA ALA A 269 16.09 0.98 2.09
C ALA A 269 14.56 1.11 1.97
N ILE A 270 14.06 2.14 1.26
CA ILE A 270 12.62 2.29 0.99
C ILE A 270 12.10 1.08 0.22
N MET A 271 12.80 0.64 -0.83
CA MET A 271 12.35 -0.51 -1.60
C MET A 271 12.34 -1.79 -0.76
N GLY A 272 13.33 -1.99 0.11
CA GLY A 272 13.35 -3.09 1.05
C GLY A 272 12.13 -3.07 1.98
N PHE A 273 11.85 -1.91 2.57
CA PHE A 273 10.72 -1.73 3.48
C PHE A 273 9.41 -2.05 2.76
N ALA A 274 9.27 -1.49 1.56
CA ALA A 274 8.12 -1.71 0.72
C ALA A 274 7.92 -3.18 0.36
N MET A 275 9.00 -3.87 -0.02
CA MET A 275 8.97 -5.29 -0.34
C MET A 275 8.54 -6.13 0.87
N ALA A 276 8.97 -5.80 2.09
CA ALA A 276 8.48 -6.46 3.29
C ALA A 276 6.97 -6.27 3.50
N ILE A 277 6.45 -5.05 3.31
CA ILE A 277 5.01 -4.81 3.38
C ILE A 277 4.27 -5.61 2.30
N ILE A 278 4.77 -5.63 1.06
CA ILE A 278 4.15 -6.38 -0.04
C ILE A 278 4.16 -7.90 0.25
N GLY A 279 5.20 -8.40 0.90
CA GLY A 279 5.26 -9.79 1.41
C GLY A 279 4.16 -10.06 2.43
N GLY A 280 3.99 -9.16 3.40
CA GLY A 280 2.92 -9.22 4.39
C GLY A 280 1.53 -9.16 3.75
N ILE A 281 1.31 -8.28 2.76
CA ILE A 281 0.05 -8.16 2.02
C ILE A 281 -0.24 -9.46 1.27
N THR A 282 0.77 -10.05 0.64
CA THR A 282 0.62 -11.33 -0.08
C THR A 282 0.14 -12.43 0.86
N ALA A 283 0.73 -12.54 2.05
CA ALA A 283 0.38 -13.59 3.01
C ALA A 283 -0.98 -13.40 3.70
N THR A 284 -1.43 -12.14 3.86
CA THR A 284 -2.61 -11.81 4.69
C THR A 284 -3.85 -11.43 3.87
N TYR A 285 -3.71 -10.75 2.73
CA TYR A 285 -4.83 -10.15 2.01
C TYR A 285 -5.19 -10.89 0.72
N VAL A 286 -4.24 -11.56 0.07
CA VAL A 286 -4.57 -12.42 -1.07
C VAL A 286 -5.26 -13.68 -0.52
N ARG A 287 -6.56 -13.81 -0.78
CA ARG A 287 -7.36 -14.94 -0.28
C ARG A 287 -7.46 -16.01 -1.36
N ALA A 288 -6.71 -17.08 -1.16
CA ALA A 288 -6.74 -18.28 -1.98
C ALA A 288 -6.61 -19.49 -1.07
N THR A 289 -7.64 -20.32 -0.97
CA THR A 289 -7.60 -21.59 -0.21
C THR A 289 -8.10 -22.75 -1.06
N THR A 290 -7.88 -23.98 -0.63
CA THR A 290 -8.42 -25.16 -1.30
C THR A 290 -9.44 -25.89 -0.42
N PRO A 291 -10.65 -26.18 -0.92
CA PRO A 291 -11.66 -26.92 -0.18
C PRO A 291 -11.49 -28.45 -0.30
N ILE A 292 -10.46 -28.93 -1.01
CA ILE A 292 -10.24 -30.36 -1.29
C ILE A 292 -10.13 -31.16 0.01
N VAL A 293 -10.91 -32.25 0.08
CA VAL A 293 -10.85 -33.27 1.13
C VAL A 293 -10.17 -34.50 0.55
N LEU A 294 -9.04 -34.90 1.14
CA LEU A 294 -8.21 -36.02 0.68
C LEU A 294 -8.82 -37.37 1.06
N ALA A 295 -9.39 -37.47 2.26
CA ALA A 295 -10.06 -38.67 2.74
C ALA A 295 -11.00 -38.31 3.90
N SER A 296 -11.93 -39.21 4.23
CA SER A 296 -12.73 -39.13 5.46
C SER A 296 -12.49 -40.40 6.27
N TYR A 297 -12.08 -40.24 7.53
CA TYR A 297 -11.84 -41.36 8.45
C TYR A 297 -12.66 -41.15 9.72
N HIS A 298 -13.56 -42.10 10.05
CA HIS A 298 -14.51 -42.00 11.17
C HIS A 298 -15.29 -40.67 11.24
N GLY A 299 -15.70 -40.15 10.08
CA GLY A 299 -16.44 -38.87 9.99
C GLY A 299 -15.58 -37.62 10.11
N GLN A 300 -14.26 -37.73 10.30
CA GLN A 300 -13.33 -36.60 10.21
C GLN A 300 -12.77 -36.47 8.79
N ALA A 301 -13.05 -35.33 8.16
CA ALA A 301 -12.51 -34.97 6.84
C ALA A 301 -11.05 -34.52 6.96
N ILE A 302 -10.14 -35.24 6.30
CA ILE A 302 -8.74 -34.84 6.12
C ILE A 302 -8.70 -33.82 4.98
N LYS A 303 -8.65 -32.54 5.32
CA LYS A 303 -8.57 -31.45 4.34
C LYS A 303 -7.15 -31.28 3.82
N LEU A 304 -7.01 -30.90 2.56
CA LEU A 304 -5.72 -30.59 1.94
C LEU A 304 -5.12 -29.29 2.47
N GLN A 305 -5.95 -28.27 2.75
CA GLN A 305 -5.48 -26.95 3.18
C GLN A 305 -4.58 -26.98 4.43
N PRO A 306 -4.92 -27.68 5.53
CA PRO A 306 -4.02 -27.82 6.68
C PRO A 306 -2.68 -28.50 6.36
N VAL A 307 -2.65 -29.44 5.40
CA VAL A 307 -1.41 -30.09 4.97
C VAL A 307 -0.52 -29.10 4.21
N LEU A 308 -1.12 -28.29 3.33
CA LEU A 308 -0.40 -27.20 2.66
C LEU A 308 0.11 -26.16 3.66
N ASP A 309 -0.71 -25.79 4.65
CA ASP A 309 -0.31 -24.83 5.69
C ASP A 309 0.81 -25.35 6.59
N GLN A 310 0.91 -26.66 6.81
CA GLN A 310 2.06 -27.27 7.50
C GLN A 310 3.34 -27.20 6.66
N LEU A 311 3.25 -27.33 5.34
CA LEU A 311 4.40 -27.17 4.45
C LEU A 311 4.83 -25.70 4.39
N MET A 312 3.87 -24.81 4.11
CA MET A 312 4.05 -23.37 4.12
C MET A 312 2.69 -22.67 4.19
N PRO A 313 2.40 -21.92 5.28
CA PRO A 313 1.18 -21.12 5.36
C PRO A 313 1.10 -20.11 4.22
N SER A 314 -0.10 -19.87 3.71
CA SER A 314 -0.35 -18.94 2.60
C SER A 314 0.43 -19.27 1.30
N LEU A 315 0.69 -20.56 1.05
CA LEU A 315 1.31 -21.04 -0.20
C LEU A 315 0.50 -20.67 -1.45
N LEU A 316 -0.82 -20.93 -1.47
CA LEU A 316 -1.67 -20.58 -2.61
C LEU A 316 -1.69 -19.06 -2.88
N PRO A 317 -1.87 -18.17 -1.88
CA PRO A 317 -1.69 -16.73 -2.04
C PRO A 317 -0.37 -16.33 -2.71
N LEU A 318 0.75 -16.95 -2.27
CA LEU A 318 2.06 -16.70 -2.86
C LEU A 318 2.12 -17.16 -4.32
N LEU A 319 1.63 -18.36 -4.63
CA LEU A 319 1.65 -18.91 -5.99
C LEU A 319 0.84 -18.04 -6.96
N PHE A 320 -0.35 -17.57 -6.58
CA PHE A 320 -1.13 -16.65 -7.42
C PHE A 320 -0.43 -15.31 -7.62
N THR A 321 0.24 -14.79 -6.60
CA THR A 321 1.01 -13.55 -6.69
C THR A 321 2.21 -13.69 -7.63
N LEU A 322 2.97 -14.78 -7.51
CA LEU A 322 4.11 -15.08 -8.38
C LEU A 322 3.66 -15.37 -9.82
N PHE A 323 2.56 -16.09 -10.00
CA PHE A 323 1.96 -16.34 -11.31
C PHE A 323 1.57 -15.01 -11.98
N THR A 324 0.91 -14.13 -11.24
CA THR A 324 0.50 -12.81 -11.76
C THR A 324 1.71 -11.96 -12.09
N TYR A 325 2.73 -11.95 -11.23
CA TYR A 325 4.01 -11.27 -11.47
C TYR A 325 4.69 -11.77 -12.75
N TRP A 326 4.69 -13.09 -12.98
CA TRP A 326 5.22 -13.69 -14.20
C TRP A 326 4.44 -13.26 -15.45
N LEU A 327 3.10 -13.18 -15.39
CA LEU A 327 2.28 -12.69 -16.50
C LEU A 327 2.65 -11.25 -16.90
N ILE A 328 2.82 -10.36 -15.93
CA ILE A 328 3.08 -8.94 -16.20
C ILE A 328 4.55 -8.63 -16.52
N LYS A 329 5.50 -9.35 -15.91
CA LYS A 329 6.94 -9.04 -16.06
C LYS A 329 7.60 -9.89 -17.13
N ASN A 330 7.38 -11.20 -17.12
CA ASN A 330 8.06 -12.13 -18.02
C ASN A 330 7.28 -12.30 -19.33
N LYS A 331 5.96 -12.44 -19.28
CA LYS A 331 5.11 -12.51 -20.48
C LYS A 331 4.77 -11.14 -21.06
N GLY A 332 4.98 -10.05 -20.31
CA GLY A 332 4.75 -8.69 -20.78
C GLY A 332 3.28 -8.33 -20.98
N TYR A 333 2.35 -9.01 -20.30
CA TYR A 333 0.92 -8.70 -20.43
C TYR A 333 0.60 -7.31 -19.86
N SER A 334 -0.34 -6.61 -20.52
CA SER A 334 -0.93 -5.40 -19.94
C SER A 334 -1.67 -5.75 -18.64
N TYR A 335 -1.80 -4.77 -17.74
CA TYR A 335 -2.49 -5.01 -16.46
C TYR A 335 -3.93 -5.51 -16.67
N GLY A 336 -4.67 -4.94 -17.62
CA GLY A 336 -6.01 -5.41 -17.96
C GLY A 336 -6.05 -6.86 -18.45
N LYS A 337 -5.09 -7.27 -19.29
CA LYS A 337 -4.99 -8.68 -19.74
C LYS A 337 -4.63 -9.60 -18.57
N ALA A 338 -3.75 -9.18 -17.67
CA ALA A 338 -3.40 -9.94 -16.49
C ALA A 338 -4.59 -10.13 -15.53
N VAL A 339 -5.42 -9.11 -15.32
CA VAL A 339 -6.69 -9.21 -14.54
C VAL A 339 -7.57 -10.30 -15.13
N ILE A 340 -7.83 -10.25 -16.45
CA ILE A 340 -8.75 -11.19 -17.10
C ILE A 340 -8.23 -12.63 -16.98
N VAL A 341 -6.94 -12.85 -17.23
CA VAL A 341 -6.35 -14.19 -17.13
C VAL A 341 -6.38 -14.70 -15.69
N LEU A 342 -6.01 -13.87 -14.72
CA LEU A 342 -6.03 -14.24 -13.30
C LEU A 342 -7.45 -14.59 -12.84
N PHE A 343 -8.44 -13.77 -13.22
CA PHE A 343 -9.85 -14.01 -12.91
C PHE A 343 -10.33 -15.32 -13.51
N LEU A 344 -10.10 -15.56 -14.81
CA LEU A 344 -10.54 -16.77 -15.49
C LEU A 344 -9.90 -18.03 -14.89
N VAL A 345 -8.60 -17.98 -14.57
CA VAL A 345 -7.91 -19.10 -13.93
C VAL A 345 -8.51 -19.39 -12.55
N ALA A 346 -8.67 -18.38 -11.69
CA ALA A 346 -9.24 -18.56 -10.36
C ALA A 346 -10.70 -19.03 -10.41
N PHE A 347 -11.49 -18.48 -11.33
CA PHE A 347 -12.89 -18.85 -11.56
C PHE A 347 -13.03 -20.31 -12.00
N ILE A 348 -12.23 -20.76 -12.97
CA ILE A 348 -12.24 -22.15 -13.44
C ILE A 348 -11.80 -23.09 -12.32
N LEU A 349 -10.73 -22.77 -11.59
CA LEU A 349 -10.28 -23.59 -10.46
C LEU A 349 -11.32 -23.67 -9.34
N ALA A 350 -12.08 -22.60 -9.11
CA ALA A 350 -13.18 -22.60 -8.14
C ALA A 350 -14.37 -23.45 -8.61
N LEU A 351 -14.75 -23.38 -9.90
CA LEU A 351 -15.78 -24.25 -10.47
C LEU A 351 -15.41 -25.73 -10.41
N LEU A 352 -14.13 -26.06 -10.54
CA LEU A 352 -13.60 -27.41 -10.40
C LEU A 352 -13.46 -27.86 -8.94
N GLY A 353 -13.74 -26.99 -7.96
CA GLY A 353 -13.59 -27.28 -6.53
C GLY A 353 -12.12 -27.38 -6.07
N ILE A 354 -11.18 -26.89 -6.87
CA ILE A 354 -9.75 -26.86 -6.52
C ILE A 354 -9.44 -25.65 -5.64
N LEU A 355 -10.12 -24.54 -5.88
CA LEU A 355 -9.99 -23.28 -5.16
C LEU A 355 -11.30 -22.93 -4.44
N GLY A 356 -11.21 -22.31 -3.26
CA GLY A 356 -12.36 -22.00 -2.40
C GLY A 356 -12.08 -20.89 -1.40
#